data_AF-A0AAD1WDB3-F1
#
_entry.id   AF-A0AAD1WDB3-F1
#
_cell.length_a   1.000
_cell.length_b   1.000
_cell.length_c   1.000
_cell.angle_alpha   90.00
_cell.angle_beta   90.00
_cell.angle_gamma   90.00
#
_symmetry.space_group_name_H-M   'P 1'
#
loop_
_entity.id
_entity.type
_entity.pdbx_description
1 polymer ?
#
loop_
_entity_poly.entity_id
_entity_poly.type
_entity_poly.pdbx_seq_one_letter_code
_entity_poly.pdbx_strand_id
1 'polypeptide(L)'
;MGSVNKSSQKYLYWRKKVFNFSSTSSKSKSIRAGCMPSRWSRAAVTSRGPGSSRLELAVRGGSTISVRGDSKMAAQAHTSLDAKLELAVSEWLKWDKNPKTSNLVKQLVADGKIEELQSCFSSRMEFGTAGLRAAMGPGVSQMNDLTIIQTTQGFCRYLEKNIADLKERGVVIGYDARAHPSSGGSSKRFARLAATTFISQGIPVYLFSSITPTPFVPYTVSHLKLCAGIMVTASHNPKQDNGYKVYWENGAQIIPPHDKGIAESIEENLAPWPKAWDDNVIDGNSLLHDPFESINKDYFEEIQKYCFHRSINKDSKLKFVHTSVHGVGHEFVQSAFKAFSFSTPLAVPEQKDPDPEFPTVKYPNPEEGKGVLKLSFSLADKEGSNVILANDPDADRLAVAEKQESGEWKVFSGNELGALLGWWLFTCWKETNPEPEAVKSMYMLASTVSSKILRAIAVKEGFHFEETLTGFKWMGNRAYQLIEQGKSVQFAFEEAIGNLLPATFS
;
A
#
# COMPACT_ATOMS: atom_id res chain seq x y z
N MET A 1 -10.56 -9.28 -54.04
CA MET A 1 -10.98 -8.22 -53.09
C MET A 1 -11.83 -8.90 -52.02
N GLY A 2 -11.55 -8.93 -50.73
CA GLY A 2 -10.40 -8.50 -49.93
C GLY A 2 -10.29 -9.47 -48.73
N SER A 3 -9.08 -9.61 -48.23
CA SER A 3 -8.62 -10.61 -47.26
C SER A 3 -9.29 -10.48 -45.88
N VAL A 4 -9.88 -11.57 -45.40
CA VAL A 4 -10.27 -11.74 -44.00
C VAL A 4 -9.01 -11.89 -43.14
N ASN A 5 -8.93 -11.06 -42.11
CA ASN A 5 -7.77 -10.85 -41.24
C ASN A 5 -7.44 -12.11 -40.41
N LYS A 6 -6.28 -12.74 -40.67
CA LYS A 6 -5.77 -13.96 -40.00
C LYS A 6 -5.46 -13.77 -38.50
N SER A 7 -5.48 -12.54 -37.98
CA SER A 7 -5.30 -12.26 -36.55
C SER A 7 -6.49 -12.73 -35.69
N SER A 8 -7.71 -12.62 -36.21
CA SER A 8 -8.96 -12.95 -35.48
C SER A 8 -9.09 -14.44 -35.13
N GLN A 9 -8.48 -15.34 -35.91
CA GLN A 9 -8.50 -16.79 -35.64
C GLN A 9 -7.53 -17.22 -34.53
N LYS A 10 -6.49 -16.42 -34.21
CA LYS A 10 -5.58 -16.72 -33.09
C LYS A 10 -6.22 -16.41 -31.73
N TYR A 11 -7.10 -15.41 -31.66
CA TYR A 11 -7.87 -15.08 -30.45
C TYR A 11 -8.81 -16.21 -30.00
N LEU A 12 -9.36 -17.00 -30.95
CA LEU A 12 -10.23 -18.13 -30.63
C LEU A 12 -9.46 -19.37 -30.12
N TYR A 13 -8.15 -19.47 -30.37
CA TYR A 13 -7.36 -20.65 -29.99
C TYR A 13 -7.10 -20.70 -28.47
N TRP A 14 -6.97 -19.55 -27.81
CA TRP A 14 -6.72 -19.49 -26.36
C TRP A 14 -7.96 -19.79 -25.50
N ARG A 15 -9.15 -19.39 -25.96
CA ARG A 15 -10.43 -19.67 -25.26
C ARG A 15 -10.73 -21.18 -25.15
N LYS A 16 -10.16 -22.02 -26.03
CA LYS A 16 -10.44 -23.47 -26.06
C LYS A 16 -9.47 -24.37 -25.29
N LYS A 17 -8.25 -23.93 -24.94
CA LYS A 17 -7.24 -24.82 -24.33
C LYS A 17 -6.90 -24.54 -22.87
N VAL A 18 -7.17 -23.34 -22.35
CA VAL A 18 -6.76 -22.99 -20.97
C VAL A 18 -7.90 -23.07 -19.96
N PHE A 19 -9.17 -22.96 -20.38
CA PHE A 19 -10.31 -22.81 -19.45
C PHE A 19 -11.41 -23.88 -19.52
N ASN A 20 -11.29 -24.94 -20.33
CA ASN A 20 -12.28 -26.03 -20.33
C ASN A 20 -11.87 -27.16 -19.37
N PHE A 21 -12.27 -27.05 -18.10
CA PHE A 21 -12.52 -28.22 -17.26
C PHE A 21 -13.98 -28.64 -17.45
N SER A 22 -14.25 -29.53 -18.42
CA SER A 22 -15.53 -30.25 -18.49
C SER A 22 -15.32 -31.69 -18.05
N SER A 23 -16.07 -32.06 -17.03
CA SER A 23 -16.24 -33.40 -16.45
C SER A 23 -16.39 -34.50 -17.50
N THR A 24 -15.56 -35.54 -17.40
CA THR A 24 -15.88 -36.87 -17.94
C THR A 24 -15.66 -37.94 -16.88
N SER A 25 -16.71 -38.71 -16.67
CA SER A 25 -16.79 -39.87 -15.80
C SER A 25 -15.97 -41.05 -16.31
N SER A 26 -15.20 -41.72 -15.45
CA SER A 26 -14.92 -43.15 -15.62
C SER A 26 -14.71 -43.88 -14.28
N LYS A 27 -15.67 -44.76 -14.00
CA LYS A 27 -15.64 -46.04 -13.26
C LYS A 27 -14.48 -46.32 -12.28
N SER A 28 -14.86 -46.28 -11.00
CA SER A 28 -14.56 -47.24 -9.91
C SER A 28 -13.30 -48.14 -10.02
N LYS A 29 -12.37 -47.93 -9.09
CA LYS A 29 -11.72 -49.02 -8.34
C LYS A 29 -11.53 -48.57 -6.89
N SER A 30 -12.15 -49.33 -5.98
CA SER A 30 -12.08 -49.16 -4.53
C SER A 30 -10.69 -49.50 -4.02
N ILE A 31 -10.06 -48.57 -3.30
CA ILE A 31 -9.01 -48.88 -2.32
C ILE A 31 -9.31 -48.06 -1.07
N ARG A 32 -9.58 -48.77 0.04
CA ARG A 32 -9.74 -48.20 1.37
C ARG A 32 -8.40 -47.58 1.82
N ALA A 33 -8.42 -46.34 2.28
CA ALA A 33 -7.36 -45.77 3.10
C ALA A 33 -8.00 -44.94 4.23
N GLY A 34 -7.52 -45.17 5.45
CA GLY A 34 -8.16 -44.77 6.69
C GLY A 34 -8.12 -43.28 6.99
N CYS A 35 -9.11 -42.87 7.79
CA CYS A 35 -9.12 -41.61 8.51
C CYS A 35 -7.92 -41.51 9.48
N MET A 36 -7.16 -40.42 9.39
CA MET A 36 -6.44 -39.84 10.51
C MET A 36 -6.67 -38.32 10.56
N PRO A 37 -6.94 -37.74 11.74
CA PRO A 37 -7.28 -36.33 11.87
C PRO A 37 -6.05 -35.42 11.95
N SER A 38 -6.18 -34.25 11.34
CA SER A 38 -5.25 -33.12 11.35
C SER A 38 -5.06 -32.55 12.76
N ARG A 39 -3.84 -32.63 13.31
CA ARG A 39 -3.42 -31.87 14.49
C ARG A 39 -2.79 -30.54 14.05
N TRP A 40 -3.42 -29.45 14.49
CA TRP A 40 -2.82 -28.13 14.56
C TRP A 40 -1.91 -28.05 15.78
N SER A 41 -0.62 -27.79 15.55
CA SER A 41 0.37 -27.57 16.61
C SER A 41 0.34 -26.10 17.04
N ARG A 42 -0.23 -25.83 18.22
CA ARG A 42 0.03 -24.60 18.98
C ARG A 42 1.29 -24.80 19.80
N ALA A 43 2.26 -23.90 19.65
CA ALA A 43 3.41 -23.80 20.55
C ALA A 43 2.93 -23.31 21.92
N ALA A 44 3.15 -24.12 22.95
CA ALA A 44 2.96 -23.75 24.35
C ALA A 44 4.31 -23.88 25.05
N VAL A 45 4.79 -22.75 25.56
CA VAL A 45 5.94 -22.61 26.45
C VAL A 45 5.61 -23.33 27.76
N THR A 46 6.45 -24.31 28.17
CA THR A 46 6.36 -24.95 29.47
C THR A 46 7.48 -24.46 30.38
N SER A 47 7.14 -23.65 31.37
CA SER A 47 7.96 -23.40 32.55
C SER A 47 7.67 -24.48 33.60
N ARG A 48 8.71 -25.23 33.98
CA ARG A 48 8.67 -26.18 35.11
C ARG A 48 8.90 -25.41 36.42
N GLY A 49 8.06 -25.67 37.43
CA GLY A 49 8.22 -25.27 38.82
C GLY A 49 7.31 -26.15 39.70
N PRO A 50 7.67 -26.41 40.98
CA PRO A 50 7.59 -27.75 41.56
C PRO A 50 6.29 -28.02 42.33
N GLY A 51 6.10 -29.30 42.63
CA GLY A 51 4.89 -29.85 43.21
C GLY A 51 4.62 -29.43 44.66
N SER A 52 3.33 -29.47 45.00
CA SER A 52 2.86 -30.17 46.19
C SER A 52 1.39 -30.52 45.95
N SER A 53 1.02 -31.75 46.23
CA SER A 53 -0.34 -32.25 46.17
C SER A 53 -0.68 -32.82 47.55
N ARG A 54 -1.64 -32.21 48.24
CA ARG A 54 -2.60 -32.88 49.14
C ARG A 54 -3.50 -31.86 49.80
N LEU A 55 -4.80 -31.95 49.53
CA LEU A 55 -5.84 -32.13 50.55
C LEU A 55 -7.20 -32.30 49.85
N GLU A 56 -7.75 -33.50 50.00
CA GLU A 56 -9.17 -33.79 49.85
C GLU A 56 -9.95 -33.12 50.99
N LEU A 57 -11.15 -32.60 50.71
CA LEU A 57 -12.39 -33.07 51.33
C LEU A 57 -13.58 -32.29 50.80
N ALA A 58 -14.60 -33.05 50.38
CA ALA A 58 -15.90 -32.57 49.98
C ALA A 58 -16.78 -32.28 51.22
N VAL A 59 -17.78 -31.40 51.04
CA VAL A 59 -19.23 -31.65 51.21
C VAL A 59 -20.00 -30.35 51.55
N ARG A 60 -21.19 -30.29 50.94
CA ARG A 60 -22.28 -29.30 50.95
C ARG A 60 -22.81 -28.88 52.33
N GLY A 61 -23.38 -27.68 52.41
CA GLY A 61 -24.51 -27.40 53.31
C GLY A 61 -24.81 -25.92 53.61
N GLY A 62 -25.91 -25.41 53.06
CA GLY A 62 -26.97 -24.65 53.77
C GLY A 62 -26.70 -23.33 54.52
N SER A 63 -27.31 -22.26 53.96
CA SER A 63 -28.26 -21.34 54.65
C SER A 63 -27.78 -20.08 55.41
N THR A 64 -28.53 -19.00 55.11
CA THR A 64 -28.92 -17.81 55.93
C THR A 64 -28.00 -16.59 56.11
N ILE A 65 -28.36 -15.52 55.37
CA ILE A 65 -28.59 -14.10 55.74
C ILE A 65 -27.62 -13.44 56.74
N SER A 66 -26.87 -12.42 56.27
CA SER A 66 -26.83 -11.11 56.95
C SER A 66 -26.51 -9.99 55.94
N VAL A 67 -27.38 -8.99 55.90
CA VAL A 67 -27.13 -7.70 55.26
C VAL A 67 -26.37 -6.86 56.27
N ARG A 68 -25.12 -6.53 55.99
CA ARG A 68 -24.42 -5.38 56.58
C ARG A 68 -23.86 -4.54 55.45
N GLY A 69 -24.39 -3.35 55.32
CA GLY A 69 -23.80 -2.31 54.49
C GLY A 69 -22.51 -1.86 55.14
N ASP A 70 -21.41 -2.03 54.42
CA ASP A 70 -20.19 -1.29 54.66
C ASP A 70 -19.91 -0.47 53.39
N SER A 71 -20.10 0.83 53.54
CA SER A 71 -19.63 1.84 52.60
C SER A 71 -18.10 1.80 52.52
N LYS A 72 -17.56 0.95 51.64
CA LYS A 72 -16.18 1.10 51.19
C LYS A 72 -16.14 2.24 50.18
N MET A 73 -15.69 3.41 50.65
CA MET A 73 -15.01 4.36 49.77
C MET A 73 -13.92 3.56 49.03
N ALA A 74 -14.09 3.43 47.72
CA ALA A 74 -13.04 2.93 46.85
C ALA A 74 -11.91 3.95 46.89
N ALA A 75 -10.89 3.69 47.70
CA ALA A 75 -9.60 4.32 47.51
C ALA A 75 -9.14 3.93 46.10
N GLN A 76 -9.16 4.88 45.17
CA GLN A 76 -8.45 4.76 43.90
C GLN A 76 -6.99 4.50 44.25
N ALA A 77 -6.55 3.26 44.06
CA ALA A 77 -5.14 2.95 44.03
C ALA A 77 -4.56 3.71 42.82
N HIS A 78 -3.98 4.88 43.05
CA HIS A 78 -3.08 5.51 42.11
C HIS A 78 -1.90 4.55 41.94
N THR A 79 -1.99 3.64 40.97
CA THR A 79 -0.83 2.95 40.43
C THR A 79 0.08 4.02 39.86
N SER A 80 1.17 4.33 40.55
CA SER A 80 2.20 5.25 40.07
C SER A 80 2.74 4.76 38.74
N LEU A 81 2.97 5.67 37.78
CA LEU A 81 3.66 5.31 36.54
C LEU A 81 5.04 4.74 36.91
N ASP A 82 5.51 3.73 36.16
CA ASP A 82 6.91 3.33 36.24
C ASP A 82 7.80 4.51 35.82
N ALA A 83 8.92 4.72 36.52
CA ALA A 83 9.81 5.87 36.32
C ALA A 83 10.29 5.98 34.86
N LYS A 84 10.47 4.85 34.18
CA LYS A 84 10.82 4.81 32.75
C LYS A 84 9.72 5.42 31.87
N LEU A 85 8.46 5.11 32.17
CA LEU A 85 7.30 5.63 31.43
C LEU A 85 7.11 7.13 31.70
N GLU A 86 7.29 7.57 32.94
CA GLU A 86 7.23 9.00 33.30
C GLU A 86 8.25 9.83 32.53
N LEU A 87 9.48 9.33 32.43
CA LEU A 87 10.55 9.96 31.67
C LEU A 87 10.21 10.04 30.17
N ALA A 88 9.74 8.93 29.58
CA ALA A 88 9.37 8.90 28.17
C ALA A 88 8.21 9.86 27.83
N VAL A 89 7.20 9.92 28.70
CA VAL A 89 6.07 10.85 28.56
C VAL A 89 6.54 12.30 28.67
N SER A 90 7.35 12.60 29.68
CA SER A 90 7.84 13.96 29.95
C SER A 90 8.75 14.46 28.83
N GLU A 91 9.64 13.60 28.32
CA GLU A 91 10.52 13.92 27.19
C GLU A 91 9.74 14.16 25.91
N TRP A 92 8.75 13.32 25.60
CA TRP A 92 7.92 13.50 24.42
C TRP A 92 7.07 14.77 24.51
N LEU A 93 6.46 15.07 25.67
CA LEU A 93 5.69 16.31 25.90
C LEU A 93 6.54 17.57 25.81
N LYS A 94 7.86 17.47 26.00
CA LYS A 94 8.79 18.58 25.80
C LYS A 94 8.88 18.96 24.33
N TRP A 95 8.84 17.97 23.42
CA TRP A 95 9.06 18.11 21.99
C TRP A 95 7.79 18.25 21.18
N ASP A 96 6.71 17.57 21.57
CA ASP A 96 5.43 17.65 20.89
C ASP A 96 4.81 19.05 21.04
N LYS A 97 4.53 19.71 19.92
CA LYS A 97 3.85 21.01 19.90
C LYS A 97 2.41 20.92 19.39
N ASN A 98 1.91 19.71 19.11
CA ASN A 98 0.52 19.54 18.71
C ASN A 98 -0.38 19.51 19.96
N PRO A 99 -1.27 20.51 20.14
CA PRO A 99 -2.08 20.61 21.34
C PRO A 99 -3.04 19.43 21.51
N LYS A 100 -3.49 18.78 20.42
CA LYS A 100 -4.41 17.64 20.52
C LYS A 100 -3.70 16.42 21.11
N THR A 101 -2.57 16.01 20.54
CA THR A 101 -1.81 14.86 21.04
C THR A 101 -1.23 15.11 22.44
N SER A 102 -0.73 16.32 22.70
CA SER A 102 -0.28 16.71 24.03
C SER A 102 -1.39 16.67 25.07
N ASN A 103 -2.61 17.15 24.75
CA ASN A 103 -3.75 17.09 25.66
C ASN A 103 -4.24 15.65 25.89
N LEU A 104 -4.24 14.81 24.84
CA LEU A 104 -4.54 13.38 24.99
C LEU A 104 -3.62 12.72 26.00
N VAL A 105 -2.29 12.94 25.90
CA VAL A 105 -1.33 12.36 26.86
C VAL A 105 -1.55 12.89 28.27
N LYS A 106 -1.74 14.21 28.44
CA LYS A 106 -2.02 14.80 29.76
C LYS A 106 -3.28 14.23 30.41
N GLN A 107 -4.33 14.00 29.61
CA GLN A 107 -5.57 13.39 30.09
C GLN A 107 -5.35 11.94 30.51
N LEU A 108 -4.63 11.13 29.71
CA LEU A 108 -4.30 9.75 30.08
C LEU A 108 -3.50 9.66 31.38
N VAL A 109 -2.58 10.61 31.62
CA VAL A 109 -1.83 10.71 32.89
C VAL A 109 -2.77 11.07 34.04
N ALA A 110 -3.63 12.08 33.87
CA ALA A 110 -4.57 12.51 34.90
C ALA A 110 -5.58 11.41 35.28
N ASP A 111 -6.02 10.62 34.30
CA ASP A 111 -6.98 9.52 34.48
C ASP A 111 -6.33 8.21 34.95
N GLY A 112 -4.99 8.19 35.14
CA GLY A 112 -4.27 6.99 35.58
C GLY A 112 -4.30 5.84 34.57
N LYS A 113 -4.36 6.16 33.28
CA LYS A 113 -4.50 5.20 32.17
C LYS A 113 -3.18 4.56 31.76
N ILE A 114 -2.61 3.76 32.66
CA ILE A 114 -1.24 3.22 32.51
C ILE A 114 -1.09 2.35 31.27
N GLU A 115 -2.03 1.45 30.99
CA GLU A 115 -1.95 0.53 29.84
C GLU A 115 -1.98 1.30 28.49
N GLU A 116 -2.83 2.32 28.41
CA GLU A 116 -2.97 3.17 27.22
C GLU A 116 -1.68 4.00 27.01
N LEU A 117 -1.09 4.55 28.09
CA LEU A 117 0.22 5.20 28.03
C LEU A 117 1.32 4.23 27.61
N GLN A 118 1.37 3.02 28.15
CA GLN A 118 2.34 2.00 27.73
C GLN A 118 2.19 1.66 26.25
N SER A 119 0.98 1.59 25.72
CA SER A 119 0.75 1.36 24.28
C SER A 119 1.29 2.49 23.38
N CYS A 120 1.38 3.72 23.90
CA CYS A 120 1.88 4.89 23.17
C CYS A 120 3.40 5.09 23.30
N PHE A 121 3.99 4.60 24.40
CA PHE A 121 5.36 4.95 24.82
C PHE A 121 6.30 3.75 25.05
N SER A 122 5.85 2.52 24.88
CA SER A 122 6.66 1.32 25.17
C SER A 122 7.84 1.14 24.24
N SER A 123 7.64 1.30 22.92
CA SER A 123 8.69 1.19 21.92
C SER A 123 8.49 2.16 20.77
N ARG A 124 9.57 2.83 20.36
CA ARG A 124 9.55 3.65 19.14
C ARG A 124 9.22 2.78 17.92
N MET A 125 8.47 3.34 16.97
CA MET A 125 8.23 2.68 15.69
C MET A 125 9.54 2.43 14.93
N GLU A 126 9.73 1.19 14.49
CA GLU A 126 10.89 0.82 13.70
C GLU A 126 10.73 1.26 12.24
N PHE A 127 11.70 2.02 11.74
CA PHE A 127 11.80 2.34 10.32
C PHE A 127 12.42 1.16 9.57
N GLY A 128 11.77 0.72 8.48
CA GLY A 128 12.28 -0.38 7.67
C GLY A 128 12.04 -0.17 6.17
N THR A 129 12.19 -1.24 5.39
CA THR A 129 11.96 -1.16 3.93
C THR A 129 10.56 -0.68 3.52
N ALA A 130 9.55 -0.87 4.39
CA ALA A 130 8.20 -0.38 4.19
C ALA A 130 8.02 1.11 4.58
N GLY A 131 9.07 1.73 5.13
CA GLY A 131 8.98 3.01 5.82
C GLY A 131 8.39 2.87 7.22
N LEU A 132 7.57 3.83 7.64
CA LEU A 132 6.77 3.76 8.88
C LEU A 132 5.30 3.48 8.58
N ARG A 133 4.64 2.75 9.48
CA ARG A 133 3.19 2.56 9.45
C ARG A 133 2.66 2.19 10.83
N ALA A 134 1.72 2.97 11.34
CA ALA A 134 0.99 2.69 12.57
C ALA A 134 -0.28 3.53 12.66
N ALA A 135 -1.08 3.26 13.69
CA ALA A 135 -2.20 4.13 14.08
C ALA A 135 -1.72 5.56 14.35
N MET A 136 -2.56 6.53 14.00
CA MET A 136 -2.35 7.95 14.29
C MET A 136 -2.73 8.27 15.74
N GLY A 137 -1.84 8.92 16.46
CA GLY A 137 -2.08 9.31 17.84
C GLY A 137 -0.78 9.62 18.60
N PRO A 138 -0.86 9.81 19.92
CA PRO A 138 0.27 10.30 20.70
C PRO A 138 1.38 9.27 20.92
N GLY A 139 2.55 9.76 21.34
CA GLY A 139 3.69 8.95 21.76
C GLY A 139 4.63 8.53 20.63
N VAL A 140 5.61 7.69 20.97
CA VAL A 140 6.67 7.27 20.03
C VAL A 140 6.31 6.01 19.24
N SER A 141 5.26 5.31 19.65
CA SER A 141 4.76 4.08 19.01
C SER A 141 3.70 4.35 17.93
N GLN A 142 3.37 5.61 17.64
CA GLN A 142 2.26 6.01 16.78
C GLN A 142 2.66 7.11 15.78
N MET A 143 1.90 7.20 14.69
CA MET A 143 2.06 8.26 13.69
C MET A 143 1.54 9.59 14.24
N ASN A 144 2.42 10.60 14.31
CA ASN A 144 2.08 11.97 14.69
C ASN A 144 3.11 12.95 14.12
N ASP A 145 2.86 14.24 14.34
CA ASP A 145 3.69 15.33 13.85
C ASP A 145 5.16 15.20 14.29
N LEU A 146 5.41 14.89 15.57
CA LEU A 146 6.76 14.75 16.10
C LEU A 146 7.49 13.57 15.45
N THR A 147 6.82 12.42 15.30
CA THR A 147 7.38 11.27 14.58
C THR A 147 7.77 11.68 13.15
N ILE A 148 6.88 12.35 12.40
CA ILE A 148 7.15 12.77 11.03
C ILE A 148 8.37 13.68 10.96
N ILE A 149 8.44 14.70 11.82
CA ILE A 149 9.59 15.62 11.88
C ILE A 149 10.88 14.83 12.13
N GLN A 150 10.92 13.99 13.17
CA GLN A 150 12.12 13.21 13.51
C GLN A 150 12.53 12.25 12.39
N THR A 151 11.57 11.57 11.76
CA THR A 151 11.81 10.70 10.62
C THR A 151 12.37 11.48 9.43
N THR A 152 11.80 12.63 9.09
CA THR A 152 12.29 13.44 7.99
C THR A 152 13.65 14.06 8.28
N GLN A 153 13.96 14.42 9.53
CA GLN A 153 15.29 14.90 9.92
C GLN A 153 16.37 13.83 9.71
N GLY A 154 16.11 12.62 10.19
CA GLY A 154 17.02 11.49 9.97
C GLY A 154 17.18 11.18 8.49
N PHE A 155 16.08 11.17 7.74
CA PHE A 155 16.13 10.94 6.29
C PHE A 155 16.91 12.03 5.56
N CYS A 156 16.73 13.30 5.92
CA CYS A 156 17.48 14.43 5.40
C CYS A 156 18.98 14.27 5.63
N ARG A 157 19.41 13.93 6.85
CA ARG A 157 20.84 13.69 7.15
C ARG A 157 21.40 12.51 6.38
N TYR A 158 20.61 11.45 6.24
CA TYR A 158 21.02 10.30 5.44
C TYR A 158 21.19 10.68 3.95
N LEU A 159 20.28 11.45 3.38
CA LEU A 159 20.39 11.93 2.00
C LEU A 159 21.62 12.83 1.82
N GLU A 160 21.88 13.79 2.72
CA GLU A 160 23.06 14.67 2.65
C GLU A 160 24.38 13.89 2.66
N LYS A 161 24.43 12.77 3.38
CA LYS A 161 25.61 11.90 3.45
C LYS A 161 25.84 11.09 2.17
N ASN A 162 24.77 10.74 1.44
CA ASN A 162 24.83 9.78 0.34
C ASN A 162 24.62 10.41 -1.05
N ILE A 163 24.09 11.62 -1.14
CA ILE A 163 23.75 12.29 -2.40
C ILE A 163 24.32 13.72 -2.39
N ALA A 164 25.38 13.93 -3.16
CA ALA A 164 26.15 15.18 -3.16
C ALA A 164 25.34 16.39 -3.67
N ASP A 165 24.43 16.16 -4.62
CA ASP A 165 23.65 17.19 -5.31
C ASP A 165 22.22 17.33 -4.75
N LEU A 166 21.99 16.90 -3.50
CA LEU A 166 20.68 16.96 -2.84
C LEU A 166 20.05 18.36 -2.82
N LYS A 167 20.87 19.40 -2.60
CA LYS A 167 20.39 20.79 -2.55
C LYS A 167 20.10 21.39 -3.92
N GLU A 168 20.53 20.72 -4.99
CA GLU A 168 20.25 21.13 -6.37
C GLU A 168 19.01 20.41 -6.90
N ARG A 169 18.92 19.08 -6.70
CA ARG A 169 17.83 18.26 -7.23
C ARG A 169 16.61 18.21 -6.32
N GLY A 170 16.79 18.11 -5.01
CA GLY A 170 15.69 18.07 -4.04
C GLY A 170 14.93 16.75 -3.98
N VAL A 171 13.73 16.80 -3.38
CA VAL A 171 12.86 15.63 -3.12
C VAL A 171 11.40 15.90 -3.50
N VAL A 172 10.62 14.86 -3.75
CA VAL A 172 9.16 14.95 -3.97
C VAL A 172 8.37 14.35 -2.83
N ILE A 173 7.22 14.94 -2.50
CA ILE A 173 6.33 14.48 -1.42
C ILE A 173 4.89 14.46 -1.91
N GLY A 174 4.24 13.30 -1.81
CA GLY A 174 2.81 13.09 -2.07
C GLY A 174 2.08 12.55 -0.83
N TYR A 175 0.75 12.58 -0.87
CA TYR A 175 -0.09 12.09 0.23
C TYR A 175 -1.47 11.63 -0.24
N ASP A 176 -2.07 10.71 0.53
CA ASP A 176 -3.46 10.27 0.34
C ASP A 176 -4.47 11.09 1.16
N ALA A 177 -5.73 10.68 1.18
CA ALA A 177 -6.81 11.43 1.84
C ALA A 177 -6.97 11.16 3.35
N ARG A 178 -6.09 10.35 3.98
CA ARG A 178 -6.30 9.92 5.38
C ARG A 178 -6.23 11.09 6.37
N ALA A 179 -7.11 11.04 7.36
CA ALA A 179 -7.17 11.99 8.45
C ALA A 179 -7.65 11.31 9.73
N HIS A 180 -7.15 11.78 10.86
CA HIS A 180 -7.60 11.39 12.19
C HIS A 180 -7.90 12.65 13.02
N PRO A 181 -9.16 13.13 13.00
CA PRO A 181 -9.54 14.38 13.66
C PRO A 181 -9.18 14.46 15.14
N SER A 182 -9.22 13.33 15.86
CA SER A 182 -8.95 13.26 17.31
C SER A 182 -7.49 13.54 17.65
N SER A 183 -6.52 13.04 16.88
CA SER A 183 -5.10 13.41 17.07
C SER A 183 -4.72 14.71 16.34
N GLY A 184 -5.54 15.15 15.38
CA GLY A 184 -5.19 16.23 14.46
C GLY A 184 -4.21 15.82 13.36
N GLY A 185 -3.85 14.53 13.28
CA GLY A 185 -3.03 13.98 12.22
C GLY A 185 -3.80 13.88 10.90
N SER A 186 -3.12 14.08 9.78
CA SER A 186 -3.62 13.78 8.45
C SER A 186 -2.43 13.62 7.49
N SER A 187 -2.63 12.91 6.39
CA SER A 187 -1.57 12.72 5.40
C SER A 187 -1.10 14.06 4.83
N LYS A 188 -2.02 15.00 4.59
CA LYS A 188 -1.69 16.39 4.18
C LYS A 188 -0.82 17.11 5.21
N ARG A 189 -1.17 17.04 6.50
CA ARG A 189 -0.39 17.67 7.58
C ARG A 189 1.02 17.08 7.66
N PHE A 190 1.11 15.76 7.64
CA PHE A 190 2.39 15.05 7.70
C PHE A 190 3.26 15.36 6.48
N ALA A 191 2.70 15.41 5.28
CA ALA A 191 3.44 15.81 4.07
C ALA A 191 3.99 17.25 4.17
N ARG A 192 3.19 18.19 4.70
CA ARG A 192 3.65 19.58 4.94
C ARG A 192 4.76 19.67 5.97
N LEU A 193 4.70 18.91 7.06
CA LEU A 193 5.77 18.87 8.07
C LEU A 193 7.07 18.26 7.51
N ALA A 194 6.95 17.22 6.68
CA ALA A 194 8.11 16.67 5.98
C ALA A 194 8.72 17.71 5.03
N ALA A 195 7.91 18.40 4.23
CA ALA A 195 8.36 19.48 3.35
C ALA A 195 9.06 20.61 4.12
N THR A 196 8.45 21.06 5.23
CA THR A 196 8.98 22.08 6.14
C THR A 196 10.35 21.69 6.68
N THR A 197 10.51 20.42 7.07
CA THR A 197 11.76 19.90 7.60
C THR A 197 12.89 19.98 6.56
N PHE A 198 12.65 19.54 5.32
CA PHE A 198 13.62 19.66 4.22
C PHE A 198 13.94 21.11 3.85
N ILE A 199 12.92 21.94 3.65
CA ILE A 199 13.08 23.36 3.30
C ILE A 199 13.88 24.09 4.38
N SER A 200 13.70 23.74 5.66
CA SER A 200 14.47 24.33 6.76
C SER A 200 16.00 24.10 6.66
N GLN A 201 16.43 23.08 5.91
CA GLN A 201 17.84 22.77 5.62
C GLN A 201 18.31 23.26 4.25
N GLY A 202 17.45 24.00 3.53
CA GLY A 202 17.75 24.54 2.20
C GLY A 202 17.67 23.49 1.09
N ILE A 203 16.83 22.47 1.24
CA ILE A 203 16.61 21.42 0.23
C ILE A 203 15.33 21.75 -0.55
N PRO A 204 15.36 21.81 -1.90
CA PRO A 204 14.16 21.96 -2.72
C PRO A 204 13.17 20.82 -2.49
N VAL A 205 11.88 21.16 -2.42
CA VAL A 205 10.79 20.20 -2.21
C VAL A 205 9.71 20.41 -3.26
N TYR A 206 9.38 19.33 -3.96
CA TYR A 206 8.23 19.21 -4.84
C TYR A 206 7.08 18.59 -4.05
N LEU A 207 6.23 19.40 -3.44
CA LEU A 207 5.08 18.94 -2.66
C LEU A 207 3.82 19.00 -3.53
N PHE A 208 3.19 17.86 -3.79
CA PHE A 208 1.89 17.83 -4.47
C PHE A 208 0.86 18.68 -3.71
N SER A 209 0.24 19.65 -4.37
CA SER A 209 -0.76 20.53 -3.74
C SER A 209 -2.10 19.84 -3.42
N SER A 210 -2.37 18.71 -4.06
CA SER A 210 -3.57 17.89 -3.87
C SER A 210 -3.22 16.45 -3.52
N ILE A 211 -4.24 15.66 -3.19
CA ILE A 211 -4.12 14.21 -3.01
C ILE A 211 -3.59 13.56 -4.28
N THR A 212 -2.73 12.55 -4.11
CA THR A 212 -1.97 11.98 -5.23
C THR A 212 -1.88 10.45 -5.09
N PRO A 213 -2.11 9.68 -6.16
CA PRO A 213 -1.86 8.23 -6.17
C PRO A 213 -0.41 7.90 -5.87
N THR A 214 -0.17 6.82 -5.13
CA THR A 214 1.18 6.34 -4.80
C THR A 214 2.10 6.24 -6.03
N PRO A 215 1.68 5.76 -7.22
CA PRO A 215 2.56 5.65 -8.40
C PRO A 215 3.13 6.97 -8.94
N PHE A 216 2.51 8.12 -8.62
CA PHE A 216 2.97 9.43 -9.12
C PHE A 216 4.25 9.89 -8.43
N VAL A 217 4.46 9.54 -7.15
CA VAL A 217 5.67 9.89 -6.40
C VAL A 217 6.93 9.28 -7.04
N PRO A 218 7.05 7.94 -7.21
CA PRO A 218 8.23 7.35 -7.85
C PRO A 218 8.38 7.78 -9.31
N TYR A 219 7.29 7.97 -10.05
CA TYR A 219 7.37 8.53 -11.41
C TYR A 219 7.99 9.94 -11.40
N THR A 220 7.58 10.81 -10.48
CA THR A 220 8.14 12.16 -10.37
C THR A 220 9.62 12.14 -10.00
N VAL A 221 10.03 11.20 -9.14
CA VAL A 221 11.45 11.00 -8.81
C VAL A 221 12.27 10.73 -10.07
N SER A 222 11.86 9.75 -10.87
CA SER A 222 12.56 9.39 -12.10
C SER A 222 12.48 10.49 -13.16
N HIS A 223 11.28 11.03 -13.40
CA HIS A 223 10.99 12.01 -14.46
C HIS A 223 11.72 13.34 -14.26
N LEU A 224 11.74 13.85 -13.02
CA LEU A 224 12.45 15.09 -12.67
C LEU A 224 13.87 14.84 -12.13
N LYS A 225 14.31 13.57 -12.10
CA LYS A 225 15.62 13.12 -11.59
C LYS A 225 15.88 13.59 -10.15
N LEU A 226 14.87 13.55 -9.29
CA LEU A 226 15.00 13.97 -7.88
C LEU A 226 15.79 12.94 -7.06
N CYS A 227 16.29 13.35 -5.90
CA CYS A 227 17.10 12.48 -5.04
C CYS A 227 16.28 11.40 -4.32
N ALA A 228 15.01 11.70 -4.03
CA ALA A 228 14.12 10.80 -3.31
C ALA A 228 12.66 11.23 -3.41
N GLY A 229 11.76 10.31 -3.06
CA GLY A 229 10.33 10.55 -2.94
C GLY A 229 9.78 10.06 -1.61
N ILE A 230 8.77 10.76 -1.08
CA ILE A 230 8.00 10.36 0.10
C ILE A 230 6.53 10.27 -0.28
N MET A 231 5.89 9.16 0.08
CA MET A 231 4.44 9.01 -0.02
C MET A 231 3.85 8.80 1.37
N VAL A 232 3.02 9.74 1.81
CA VAL A 232 2.33 9.67 3.10
C VAL A 232 1.00 8.96 2.92
N THR A 233 0.96 7.68 3.32
CA THR A 233 -0.20 6.81 3.18
C THR A 233 -0.02 5.53 3.99
N ALA A 234 -1.14 4.91 4.39
CA ALA A 234 -1.17 3.51 4.84
C ALA A 234 -1.87 2.56 3.85
N SER A 235 -2.02 2.93 2.57
CA SER A 235 -2.61 2.09 1.51
C SER A 235 -4.00 1.57 1.89
N HIS A 236 -4.18 0.26 2.01
CA HIS A 236 -5.44 -0.42 2.33
C HIS A 236 -5.67 -0.64 3.85
N ASN A 237 -4.79 -0.14 4.72
CA ASN A 237 -4.91 -0.30 6.16
C ASN A 237 -6.18 0.38 6.73
N PRO A 238 -6.60 0.04 7.98
CA PRO A 238 -7.71 0.70 8.66
C PRO A 238 -7.57 2.23 8.70
N LYS A 239 -8.69 2.95 8.87
CA LYS A 239 -8.73 4.42 8.88
C LYS A 239 -7.81 5.10 9.90
N GLN A 240 -7.57 4.41 11.02
CA GLN A 240 -6.72 4.93 12.08
C GLN A 240 -5.25 4.97 11.69
N ASP A 241 -4.83 4.13 10.73
CA ASP A 241 -3.44 4.03 10.33
C ASP A 241 -3.05 5.11 9.33
N ASN A 242 -1.81 5.57 9.44
CA ASN A 242 -1.11 6.31 8.40
C ASN A 242 0.32 5.75 8.24
N GLY A 243 1.07 6.26 7.28
CA GLY A 243 2.42 5.78 7.02
C GLY A 243 3.29 6.80 6.28
N TYR A 244 4.56 6.45 6.15
CA TYR A 244 5.60 7.25 5.52
C TYR A 244 6.45 6.32 4.67
N LYS A 245 6.12 6.19 3.38
CA LYS A 245 6.86 5.36 2.41
C LYS A 245 7.98 6.18 1.78
N VAL A 246 9.16 5.57 1.55
CA VAL A 246 10.32 6.22 0.94
C VAL A 246 10.74 5.53 -0.35
N TYR A 247 10.99 6.34 -1.38
CA TYR A 247 11.53 5.96 -2.68
C TYR A 247 12.90 6.59 -2.86
N TRP A 248 13.88 5.82 -3.35
CA TRP A 248 15.23 6.32 -3.64
C TRP A 248 15.29 6.98 -5.03
N GLU A 249 16.45 7.54 -5.41
CA GLU A 249 16.62 8.28 -6.68
C GLU A 249 16.35 7.42 -7.94
N ASN A 250 16.36 6.10 -7.81
CA ASN A 250 15.99 5.18 -8.89
C ASN A 250 14.46 4.99 -9.05
N GLY A 251 13.64 5.74 -8.30
CA GLY A 251 12.18 5.62 -8.31
C GLY A 251 11.64 4.32 -7.69
N ALA A 252 12.50 3.49 -7.09
CA ALA A 252 12.06 2.28 -6.39
C ALA A 252 12.00 2.51 -4.87
N GLN A 253 11.10 1.79 -4.21
CA GLN A 253 11.04 1.78 -2.75
C GLN A 253 12.33 1.19 -2.16
N ILE A 254 12.80 1.77 -1.07
CA ILE A 254 14.08 1.42 -0.44
C ILE A 254 14.18 -0.04 0.03
N ILE A 255 15.40 -0.57 -0.03
CA ILE A 255 15.83 -1.87 0.49
C ILE A 255 17.16 -1.70 1.26
N PRO A 256 17.67 -2.72 1.97
CA PRO A 256 19.01 -2.64 2.54
C PRO A 256 20.08 -2.30 1.50
N PRO A 257 21.06 -1.44 1.84
CA PRO A 257 21.34 -0.90 3.19
C PRO A 257 20.62 0.41 3.56
N HIS A 258 19.81 0.99 2.66
CA HIS A 258 19.23 2.33 2.87
C HIS A 258 18.26 2.37 4.05
N ASP A 259 17.42 1.36 4.22
CA ASP A 259 16.46 1.28 5.34
C ASP A 259 17.16 1.39 6.70
N LYS A 260 18.22 0.62 6.93
CA LYS A 260 19.00 0.64 8.17
C LYS A 260 19.73 1.96 8.38
N GLY A 261 20.38 2.48 7.34
CA GLY A 261 21.10 3.75 7.45
C GLY A 261 20.18 4.94 7.73
N ILE A 262 18.95 4.93 7.19
CA ILE A 262 17.92 5.91 7.51
C ILE A 262 17.48 5.74 8.96
N ALA A 263 17.19 4.51 9.40
CA ALA A 263 16.77 4.23 10.78
C ALA A 263 17.81 4.73 11.80
N GLU A 264 19.11 4.44 11.57
CA GLU A 264 20.22 4.96 12.39
C GLU A 264 20.24 6.49 12.41
N SER A 265 20.09 7.12 11.24
CA SER A 265 20.07 8.58 11.14
C SER A 265 18.88 9.21 11.86
N ILE A 266 17.73 8.52 11.96
CA ILE A 266 16.56 8.98 12.71
C ILE A 266 16.88 9.00 14.21
N GLU A 267 17.45 7.92 14.75
CA GLU A 267 17.82 7.83 16.17
C GLU A 267 18.88 8.89 16.56
N GLU A 268 19.76 9.25 15.64
CA GLU A 268 20.75 10.32 15.85
C GLU A 268 20.15 11.74 15.80
N ASN A 269 18.93 11.91 15.28
CA ASN A 269 18.33 13.22 14.99
C ASN A 269 16.93 13.40 15.62
N LEU A 270 16.74 12.94 16.86
CA LEU A 270 15.46 13.00 17.56
C LEU A 270 15.07 14.39 18.09
N ALA A 271 16.01 15.29 18.32
CA ALA A 271 15.70 16.66 18.74
C ALA A 271 15.15 17.47 17.54
N PRO A 272 13.91 18.01 17.59
CA PRO A 272 13.36 18.77 16.47
C PRO A 272 14.18 20.03 16.17
N TRP A 273 14.47 20.28 14.89
CA TRP A 273 15.14 21.50 14.45
C TRP A 273 14.23 22.71 14.66
N PRO A 274 14.79 23.91 14.93
CA PRO A 274 14.00 25.07 15.36
C PRO A 274 12.81 25.44 14.46
N LYS A 275 12.95 25.25 13.14
CA LYS A 275 11.95 25.60 12.12
C LYS A 275 11.08 24.43 11.64
N ALA A 276 11.33 23.20 12.09
CA ALA A 276 10.65 22.02 11.54
C ALA A 276 9.16 21.92 11.88
N TRP A 277 8.71 22.64 12.92
CA TRP A 277 7.32 22.68 13.37
C TRP A 277 6.46 23.74 12.69
N ASP A 278 7.07 24.75 12.09
CA ASP A 278 6.35 25.92 11.57
C ASP A 278 6.06 25.75 10.09
N ASP A 279 4.99 25.02 9.76
CA ASP A 279 4.62 24.75 8.37
C ASP A 279 3.98 25.95 7.66
N ASN A 280 3.85 27.12 8.31
CA ASN A 280 3.45 28.35 7.62
C ASN A 280 4.60 28.96 6.82
N VAL A 281 5.85 28.61 7.14
CA VAL A 281 7.04 29.21 6.52
C VAL A 281 7.34 28.71 5.12
N ILE A 282 6.68 27.62 4.70
CA ILE A 282 6.90 27.04 3.37
C ILE A 282 6.03 27.70 2.30
N ASP A 283 4.90 28.32 2.69
CA ASP A 283 4.02 28.96 1.73
C ASP A 283 4.71 30.19 1.12
N GLY A 284 4.89 30.20 -0.20
CA GLY A 284 5.64 31.24 -0.92
C GLY A 284 7.18 31.12 -0.82
N ASN A 285 7.70 30.06 -0.22
CA ASN A 285 9.14 29.80 -0.20
C ASN A 285 9.65 29.40 -1.59
N SER A 286 10.77 29.96 -2.04
CA SER A 286 11.35 29.68 -3.37
C SER A 286 11.80 28.23 -3.58
N LEU A 287 12.00 27.47 -2.49
CA LEU A 287 12.35 26.05 -2.52
C LEU A 287 11.13 25.12 -2.56
N LEU A 288 9.91 25.66 -2.43
CA LEU A 288 8.69 24.88 -2.54
C LEU A 288 8.16 24.95 -3.99
N HIS A 289 7.97 23.78 -4.58
CA HIS A 289 7.42 23.61 -5.92
C HIS A 289 6.18 22.73 -5.84
N ASP A 290 5.15 23.05 -6.63
CA ASP A 290 3.99 22.18 -6.81
C ASP A 290 4.10 21.45 -8.15
N PRO A 291 4.33 20.12 -8.15
CA PRO A 291 4.43 19.34 -9.38
C PRO A 291 3.06 18.86 -9.91
N PHE A 292 1.94 19.14 -9.23
CA PHE A 292 0.67 18.44 -9.49
C PHE A 292 0.19 18.51 -10.94
N GLU A 293 0.07 19.70 -11.52
CA GLU A 293 -0.46 19.85 -12.89
C GLU A 293 0.49 19.28 -13.95
N SER A 294 1.78 19.59 -13.85
CA SER A 294 2.78 19.14 -14.84
C SER A 294 2.95 17.62 -14.81
N ILE A 295 3.07 17.02 -13.63
CA ILE A 295 3.22 15.57 -13.51
C ILE A 295 1.95 14.84 -13.92
N ASN A 296 0.75 15.37 -13.63
CA ASN A 296 -0.48 14.78 -14.14
C ASN A 296 -0.46 14.68 -15.67
N LYS A 297 -0.15 15.79 -16.34
CA LYS A 297 -0.06 15.81 -17.79
C LYS A 297 0.98 14.80 -18.29
N ASP A 298 2.20 14.88 -17.79
CA ASP A 298 3.32 14.07 -18.28
C ASP A 298 3.10 12.57 -18.01
N TYR A 299 2.57 12.20 -16.84
CA TYR A 299 2.23 10.81 -16.52
C TYR A 299 1.20 10.24 -17.50
N PHE A 300 0.12 10.97 -17.77
CA PHE A 300 -0.92 10.51 -18.70
C PHE A 300 -0.48 10.55 -20.17
N GLU A 301 0.49 11.37 -20.53
CA GLU A 301 1.15 11.29 -21.84
C GLU A 301 2.04 10.04 -21.93
N GLU A 302 2.84 9.76 -20.91
CA GLU A 302 3.79 8.65 -20.88
C GLU A 302 3.09 7.29 -20.96
N ILE A 303 2.05 7.06 -20.17
CA ILE A 303 1.36 5.76 -20.14
C ILE A 303 0.66 5.42 -21.47
N GLN A 304 0.44 6.40 -22.35
CA GLN A 304 -0.17 6.14 -23.67
C GLN A 304 0.70 5.25 -24.56
N LYS A 305 1.99 5.08 -24.26
CA LYS A 305 2.83 4.10 -24.96
C LYS A 305 2.35 2.65 -24.78
N TYR A 306 1.51 2.39 -23.78
CA TYR A 306 0.83 1.10 -23.57
C TYR A 306 -0.55 1.02 -24.22
N CYS A 307 -0.98 2.03 -24.96
CA CYS A 307 -2.25 2.03 -25.69
C CYS A 307 -2.09 1.35 -27.07
N PHE A 308 -1.95 0.02 -27.08
CA PHE A 308 -1.66 -0.75 -28.30
C PHE A 308 -2.76 -0.72 -29.37
N HIS A 309 -4.04 -0.60 -28.97
CA HIS A 309 -5.17 -0.65 -29.89
C HIS A 309 -6.19 0.48 -29.64
N ARG A 310 -5.75 1.72 -29.83
CA ARG A 310 -6.57 2.92 -29.57
C ARG A 310 -7.92 2.95 -30.30
N SER A 311 -7.97 2.49 -31.55
CA SER A 311 -9.23 2.43 -32.31
C SER A 311 -10.22 1.45 -31.69
N ILE A 312 -9.74 0.27 -31.26
CA ILE A 312 -10.58 -0.73 -30.57
C ILE A 312 -11.12 -0.16 -29.25
N ASN A 313 -10.29 0.55 -28.49
CA ASN A 313 -10.72 1.20 -27.25
C ASN A 313 -11.84 2.23 -27.50
N LYS A 314 -11.65 3.09 -28.52
CA LYS A 314 -12.61 4.13 -28.91
C LYS A 314 -13.95 3.58 -29.37
N ASP A 315 -13.94 2.49 -30.13
CA ASP A 315 -15.15 1.89 -30.69
C ASP A 315 -15.81 0.89 -29.72
N SER A 316 -15.15 0.58 -28.61
CA SER A 316 -15.63 -0.36 -27.59
C SER A 316 -17.02 0.02 -27.07
N LYS A 317 -17.88 -0.99 -26.96
CA LYS A 317 -19.20 -0.88 -26.32
C LYS A 317 -19.21 -1.45 -24.89
N LEU A 318 -18.06 -1.89 -24.40
CA LEU A 318 -17.93 -2.36 -23.03
C LEU A 318 -18.18 -1.21 -22.06
N LYS A 319 -19.07 -1.45 -21.11
CA LYS A 319 -19.23 -0.59 -19.95
C LYS A 319 -18.32 -1.11 -18.84
N PHE A 320 -17.78 -0.18 -18.08
CA PHE A 320 -16.93 -0.44 -16.93
C PHE A 320 -17.56 0.26 -15.73
N VAL A 321 -17.57 -0.41 -14.58
CA VAL A 321 -17.82 0.22 -13.28
C VAL A 321 -16.48 0.39 -12.56
N HIS A 322 -16.27 1.54 -11.93
CA HIS A 322 -15.08 1.83 -11.16
C HIS A 322 -15.43 2.23 -9.72
N THR A 323 -14.67 1.73 -8.77
CA THR A 323 -14.68 2.22 -7.37
C THR A 323 -13.27 2.52 -6.91
N SER A 324 -13.11 3.64 -6.20
CA SER A 324 -11.87 3.99 -5.50
C SER A 324 -11.90 3.60 -4.03
N VAL A 325 -13.00 3.02 -3.54
CA VAL A 325 -13.15 2.62 -2.13
C VAL A 325 -12.82 3.78 -1.17
N HIS A 326 -13.33 4.98 -1.50
CA HIS A 326 -13.04 6.26 -0.82
C HIS A 326 -11.57 6.71 -0.88
N GLY A 327 -10.84 6.19 -1.85
CA GLY A 327 -9.46 6.53 -2.15
C GLY A 327 -9.29 7.69 -3.12
N VAL A 328 -8.03 7.94 -3.47
CA VAL A 328 -7.63 9.03 -4.36
C VAL A 328 -7.85 8.72 -5.85
N GLY A 329 -8.11 7.47 -6.21
CA GLY A 329 -7.99 7.00 -7.61
C GLY A 329 -9.02 7.52 -8.62
N HIS A 330 -10.13 8.13 -8.20
CA HIS A 330 -11.28 8.35 -9.07
C HIS A 330 -10.97 9.27 -10.26
N GLU A 331 -10.46 10.47 -10.00
CA GLU A 331 -10.12 11.44 -11.05
C GLU A 331 -9.01 10.92 -11.97
N PHE A 332 -8.05 10.19 -11.40
CA PHE A 332 -6.91 9.64 -12.12
C PHE A 332 -7.31 8.48 -13.03
N VAL A 333 -8.22 7.60 -12.60
CA VAL A 333 -8.76 6.53 -13.46
C VAL A 333 -9.60 7.10 -14.58
N GLN A 334 -10.40 8.14 -14.35
CA GLN A 334 -11.11 8.83 -15.43
C GLN A 334 -10.13 9.40 -16.48
N SER A 335 -9.04 10.03 -16.01
CA SER A 335 -7.98 10.56 -16.86
C SER A 335 -7.26 9.45 -17.63
N ALA A 336 -6.98 8.30 -17.00
CA ALA A 336 -6.42 7.14 -17.67
C ALA A 336 -7.34 6.60 -18.78
N PHE A 337 -8.63 6.47 -18.51
CA PHE A 337 -9.61 6.04 -19.53
C PHE A 337 -9.63 6.99 -20.73
N LYS A 338 -9.62 8.30 -20.49
CA LYS A 338 -9.53 9.32 -21.54
C LYS A 338 -8.21 9.21 -22.32
N ALA A 339 -7.08 9.07 -21.63
CA ALA A 339 -5.75 8.91 -22.24
C ALA A 339 -5.68 7.68 -23.17
N PHE A 340 -6.40 6.61 -22.84
CA PHE A 340 -6.51 5.38 -23.64
C PHE A 340 -7.69 5.38 -24.64
N SER A 341 -8.40 6.51 -24.77
CA SER A 341 -9.55 6.71 -25.66
C SER A 341 -10.75 5.79 -25.37
N PHE A 342 -10.92 5.33 -24.14
CA PHE A 342 -12.16 4.66 -23.71
C PHE A 342 -13.25 5.66 -23.30
N SER A 343 -14.50 5.21 -23.28
CA SER A 343 -15.58 5.91 -22.57
C SER A 343 -15.33 5.89 -21.07
N THR A 344 -15.57 7.01 -20.38
CA THR A 344 -15.43 7.13 -18.93
C THR A 344 -16.17 6.02 -18.18
N PRO A 345 -15.56 5.38 -17.17
CA PRO A 345 -16.21 4.33 -16.40
C PRO A 345 -17.31 4.92 -15.51
N LEU A 346 -18.32 4.10 -15.21
CA LEU A 346 -19.39 4.42 -14.27
C LEU A 346 -18.83 4.35 -12.85
N ALA A 347 -18.78 5.49 -12.17
CA ALA A 347 -18.28 5.56 -10.82
C ALA A 347 -19.33 5.07 -9.81
N VAL A 348 -18.93 4.27 -8.83
CA VAL A 348 -19.77 3.93 -7.67
C VAL A 348 -19.98 5.20 -6.84
N PRO A 349 -21.19 5.81 -6.83
CA PRO A 349 -21.40 7.13 -6.26
C PRO A 349 -20.99 7.22 -4.79
N GLU A 350 -21.21 6.16 -4.02
CA GLU A 350 -20.95 6.09 -2.59
C GLU A 350 -19.48 5.81 -2.24
N GLN A 351 -18.60 5.60 -3.21
CA GLN A 351 -17.19 5.24 -2.98
C GLN A 351 -16.20 5.99 -3.89
N LYS A 352 -16.69 6.89 -4.75
CA LYS A 352 -15.84 7.60 -5.73
C LYS A 352 -15.03 8.73 -5.09
N ASP A 353 -15.60 9.41 -4.10
CA ASP A 353 -14.98 10.59 -3.50
C ASP A 353 -14.10 10.17 -2.31
N PRO A 354 -12.91 10.80 -2.12
CA PRO A 354 -12.06 10.48 -0.99
C PRO A 354 -12.73 10.77 0.35
N ASP A 355 -12.77 9.79 1.25
CA ASP A 355 -13.35 9.91 2.58
C ASP A 355 -12.47 9.16 3.61
N PRO A 356 -11.82 9.86 4.56
CA PRO A 356 -10.94 9.24 5.54
C PRO A 356 -11.64 8.28 6.50
N GLU A 357 -12.98 8.35 6.60
CA GLU A 357 -13.75 7.47 7.49
C GLU A 357 -14.10 6.11 6.86
N PHE A 358 -13.91 5.96 5.53
CA PHE A 358 -14.28 4.80 4.73
C PHE A 358 -15.69 4.25 5.05
N PRO A 359 -16.76 5.08 5.01
CA PRO A 359 -18.05 4.80 5.67
C PRO A 359 -18.79 3.56 5.15
N THR A 360 -18.45 3.07 3.95
CA THR A 360 -19.13 1.92 3.33
C THR A 360 -18.39 0.59 3.49
N VAL A 361 -17.17 0.59 4.07
CA VAL A 361 -16.34 -0.62 4.22
C VAL A 361 -15.63 -0.66 5.56
N LYS A 362 -15.43 -1.87 6.11
CA LYS A 362 -14.61 -2.03 7.33
C LYS A 362 -13.12 -1.92 7.04
N TYR A 363 -12.69 -2.47 5.90
CA TYR A 363 -11.32 -2.45 5.42
C TYR A 363 -11.35 -2.03 3.95
N PRO A 364 -10.66 -0.95 3.56
CA PRO A 364 -10.66 -0.48 2.19
C PRO A 364 -9.65 -1.27 1.34
N ASN A 365 -9.74 -2.61 1.35
CA ASN A 365 -8.87 -3.49 0.59
C ASN A 365 -9.67 -4.22 -0.51
N PRO A 366 -9.55 -3.85 -1.80
CA PRO A 366 -10.29 -4.51 -2.86
C PRO A 366 -9.88 -5.99 -3.08
N GLU A 367 -8.76 -6.43 -2.52
CA GLU A 367 -8.33 -7.84 -2.50
C GLU A 367 -9.30 -8.75 -1.73
N GLU A 368 -10.06 -8.21 -0.76
CA GLU A 368 -11.13 -8.92 -0.04
C GLU A 368 -12.29 -9.35 -0.96
N GLY A 369 -12.29 -8.85 -2.20
CA GLY A 369 -13.19 -9.27 -3.26
C GLY A 369 -14.65 -8.92 -2.96
N LYS A 370 -15.52 -9.93 -2.89
CA LYS A 370 -16.98 -9.74 -2.90
C LYS A 370 -17.50 -8.84 -1.77
N GLY A 371 -16.82 -8.83 -0.61
CA GLY A 371 -17.22 -8.00 0.53
C GLY A 371 -17.13 -6.50 0.23
N VAL A 372 -16.06 -6.06 -0.44
CA VAL A 372 -15.81 -4.66 -0.78
C VAL A 372 -16.52 -4.24 -2.07
N LEU A 373 -16.74 -5.19 -3.00
CA LEU A 373 -17.30 -4.92 -4.33
C LEU A 373 -18.82 -4.97 -4.42
N LYS A 374 -19.55 -5.13 -3.31
CA LYS A 374 -21.03 -5.27 -3.32
C LYS A 374 -21.75 -4.10 -4.00
N LEU A 375 -21.32 -2.87 -3.74
CA LEU A 375 -21.88 -1.67 -4.38
C LEU A 375 -21.55 -1.64 -5.88
N SER A 376 -20.33 -2.01 -6.24
CA SER A 376 -19.89 -2.13 -7.63
C SER A 376 -20.69 -3.16 -8.42
N PHE A 377 -20.95 -4.34 -7.84
CA PHE A 377 -21.83 -5.36 -8.46
C PHE A 377 -23.23 -4.82 -8.68
N SER A 378 -23.81 -4.17 -7.67
CA SER A 378 -25.17 -3.63 -7.74
C SER A 378 -25.30 -2.57 -8.84
N LEU A 379 -24.33 -1.66 -8.94
CA LEU A 379 -24.30 -0.66 -10.01
C LEU A 379 -24.08 -1.31 -11.38
N ALA A 380 -23.15 -2.26 -11.48
CA ALA A 380 -22.86 -2.94 -12.74
C ALA A 380 -24.07 -3.73 -13.25
N ASP A 381 -24.80 -4.41 -12.36
CA ASP A 381 -26.02 -5.14 -12.71
C ASP A 381 -27.13 -4.19 -13.18
N LYS A 382 -27.29 -3.05 -12.50
CA LYS A 382 -28.27 -2.01 -12.87
C LYS A 382 -27.97 -1.39 -14.24
N GLU A 383 -26.71 -1.08 -14.52
CA GLU A 383 -26.30 -0.34 -15.72
C GLU A 383 -25.92 -1.25 -16.91
N GLY A 384 -25.96 -2.57 -16.71
CA GLY A 384 -25.56 -3.56 -17.70
C GLY A 384 -24.06 -3.51 -18.01
N SER A 385 -23.23 -3.30 -16.99
CA SER A 385 -21.78 -3.40 -17.08
C SER A 385 -21.30 -4.82 -16.81
N ASN A 386 -20.31 -5.27 -17.57
CA ASN A 386 -19.73 -6.62 -17.44
C ASN A 386 -18.38 -6.62 -16.74
N VAL A 387 -17.77 -5.44 -16.53
CA VAL A 387 -16.43 -5.32 -15.94
C VAL A 387 -16.45 -4.31 -14.80
N ILE A 388 -15.81 -4.67 -13.70
CA ILE A 388 -15.56 -3.81 -12.53
C ILE A 388 -14.06 -3.68 -12.34
N LEU A 389 -13.63 -2.45 -12.08
CA LEU A 389 -12.28 -2.10 -11.66
C LEU A 389 -12.35 -1.49 -10.26
N ALA A 390 -11.44 -1.88 -9.37
CA ALA A 390 -11.35 -1.31 -8.03
C ALA A 390 -9.91 -1.04 -7.63
N ASN A 391 -9.68 0.13 -7.05
CA ASN A 391 -8.40 0.51 -6.45
C ASN A 391 -8.51 0.57 -4.93
N ASP A 392 -7.38 0.37 -4.26
CA ASP A 392 -7.23 0.69 -2.84
C ASP A 392 -7.03 2.21 -2.63
N PRO A 393 -7.03 2.71 -1.39
CA PRO A 393 -7.10 4.15 -1.12
C PRO A 393 -5.99 5.01 -1.73
N ASP A 394 -4.78 4.47 -1.90
CA ASP A 394 -3.64 5.14 -2.52
C ASP A 394 -3.40 4.72 -3.99
N ALA A 395 -4.29 3.88 -4.53
CA ALA A 395 -4.37 3.48 -5.93
C ALA A 395 -3.10 2.84 -6.51
N ASP A 396 -2.36 2.07 -5.69
CA ASP A 396 -1.27 1.22 -6.18
C ASP A 396 -1.71 -0.24 -6.46
N ARG A 397 -2.96 -0.60 -6.10
CA ARG A 397 -3.55 -1.92 -6.37
C ARG A 397 -4.71 -1.87 -7.35
N LEU A 398 -4.93 -2.99 -8.04
CA LEU A 398 -6.05 -3.17 -8.97
C LEU A 398 -6.73 -4.53 -8.78
N ALA A 399 -7.98 -4.53 -8.32
CA ALA A 399 -8.86 -5.67 -8.44
C ALA A 399 -9.75 -5.54 -9.68
N VAL A 400 -10.02 -6.68 -10.32
CA VAL A 400 -10.89 -6.76 -11.50
C VAL A 400 -11.95 -7.83 -11.25
N ALA A 401 -13.19 -7.56 -11.65
CA ALA A 401 -14.23 -8.55 -11.70
C ALA A 401 -14.96 -8.53 -13.05
N GLU A 402 -15.35 -9.71 -13.53
CA GLU A 402 -16.08 -9.90 -14.78
C GLU A 402 -17.37 -10.69 -14.54
N LYS A 403 -18.46 -10.23 -15.15
CA LYS A 403 -19.73 -10.93 -15.16
C LYS A 403 -19.69 -12.10 -16.14
N GLN A 404 -19.81 -13.31 -15.62
CA GLN A 404 -19.78 -14.55 -16.41
C GLN A 404 -21.12 -14.80 -17.13
N GLU A 405 -21.11 -15.69 -18.12
CA GLU A 405 -22.32 -16.08 -18.88
C GLU A 405 -23.43 -16.68 -17.98
N SER A 406 -23.07 -17.24 -16.82
CA SER A 406 -24.01 -17.71 -15.78
C SER A 406 -24.75 -16.58 -15.06
N GLY A 407 -24.31 -15.33 -15.23
CA GLY A 407 -24.77 -14.16 -14.48
C GLY A 407 -24.00 -13.91 -13.18
N GLU A 408 -23.12 -14.82 -12.77
CA GLU A 408 -22.30 -14.65 -11.57
C GLU A 408 -21.06 -13.76 -11.81
N TRP A 409 -20.64 -13.04 -10.77
CA TRP A 409 -19.41 -12.25 -10.79
C TRP A 409 -18.20 -13.11 -10.42
N LYS A 410 -17.23 -13.20 -11.35
CA LYS A 410 -15.89 -13.71 -11.10
C LYS A 410 -15.00 -12.54 -10.68
N VAL A 411 -14.49 -12.58 -9.46
CA VAL A 411 -13.39 -11.70 -9.02
C VAL A 411 -12.09 -12.42 -9.34
N PHE A 412 -11.21 -11.78 -10.11
CA PHE A 412 -9.91 -12.36 -10.44
C PHE A 412 -8.98 -12.27 -9.23
N SER A 413 -8.30 -13.37 -8.93
CA SER A 413 -7.14 -13.32 -8.05
C SER A 413 -6.01 -12.51 -8.71
N GLY A 414 -5.07 -11.94 -7.94
CA GLY A 414 -3.94 -11.25 -8.54
C GLY A 414 -3.05 -12.16 -9.38
N ASN A 415 -3.03 -13.47 -9.10
CA ASN A 415 -2.37 -14.45 -9.96
C ASN A 415 -3.02 -14.60 -11.34
N GLU A 416 -4.36 -14.65 -11.40
CA GLU A 416 -5.06 -14.69 -12.67
C GLU A 416 -4.92 -13.38 -13.44
N LEU A 417 -4.99 -12.24 -12.73
CA LEU A 417 -4.80 -10.93 -13.34
C LEU A 417 -3.38 -10.76 -13.89
N GLY A 418 -2.35 -11.14 -13.11
CA GLY A 418 -0.96 -11.14 -13.54
C GLY A 418 -0.71 -12.03 -14.75
N ALA A 419 -1.38 -13.19 -14.82
CA ALA A 419 -1.33 -14.06 -16.01
C ALA A 419 -1.90 -13.36 -17.26
N LEU A 420 -3.09 -12.76 -17.13
CA LEU A 420 -3.78 -12.08 -18.22
C LEU A 420 -3.00 -10.88 -18.73
N LEU A 421 -2.55 -10.00 -17.81
CA LEU A 421 -1.78 -8.82 -18.14
C LEU A 421 -0.42 -9.17 -18.74
N GLY A 422 0.31 -10.14 -18.17
CA GLY A 422 1.59 -10.56 -18.73
C GLY A 422 1.46 -11.21 -20.12
N TRP A 423 0.46 -12.05 -20.33
CA TRP A 423 0.17 -12.59 -21.66
C TRP A 423 -0.17 -11.48 -22.68
N TRP A 424 -1.00 -10.51 -22.28
CA TRP A 424 -1.39 -9.40 -23.12
C TRP A 424 -0.20 -8.51 -23.50
N LEU A 425 0.59 -8.08 -22.51
CA LEU A 425 1.78 -7.26 -22.72
C LEU A 425 2.80 -7.95 -23.62
N PHE A 426 3.05 -9.24 -23.42
CA PHE A 426 3.91 -10.01 -24.31
C PHE A 426 3.35 -10.06 -25.75
N THR A 427 2.04 -10.31 -25.89
CA THR A 427 1.39 -10.39 -27.21
C THR A 427 1.54 -9.09 -27.98
N CYS A 428 1.23 -7.95 -27.36
CA CYS A 428 1.37 -6.64 -27.99
C CYS A 428 2.84 -6.28 -28.25
N TRP A 429 3.73 -6.55 -27.30
CA TRP A 429 5.16 -6.29 -27.46
C TRP A 429 5.75 -7.05 -28.66
N LYS A 430 5.31 -8.28 -28.90
CA LYS A 430 5.75 -9.11 -30.04
C LYS A 430 5.29 -8.56 -31.39
N GLU A 431 4.17 -7.85 -31.45
CA GLU A 431 3.69 -7.21 -32.68
C GLU A 431 4.60 -6.05 -33.11
N THR A 432 5.21 -5.34 -32.15
CA THR A 432 6.15 -4.24 -32.42
C THR A 432 7.61 -4.67 -32.42
N ASN A 433 7.93 -5.87 -31.95
CA ASN A 433 9.27 -6.45 -31.91
C ASN A 433 9.28 -7.84 -32.57
N PRO A 434 9.11 -7.91 -33.90
CA PRO A 434 8.94 -9.19 -34.61
C PRO A 434 10.22 -10.04 -34.67
N GLU A 435 11.38 -9.43 -34.44
CA GLU A 435 12.68 -10.10 -34.51
C GLU A 435 12.83 -11.14 -33.38
N PRO A 436 13.09 -12.42 -33.70
CA PRO A 436 13.20 -13.48 -32.69
C PRO A 436 14.26 -13.22 -31.62
N GLU A 437 15.33 -12.48 -31.94
CA GLU A 437 16.39 -12.17 -30.97
C GLU A 437 15.97 -11.14 -29.93
N ALA A 438 15.01 -10.26 -30.23
CA ALA A 438 14.54 -9.24 -29.30
C ALA A 438 13.94 -9.88 -28.03
N VAL A 439 13.32 -11.07 -28.16
CA VAL A 439 12.69 -11.75 -27.02
C VAL A 439 13.71 -12.16 -25.95
N LYS A 440 14.97 -12.40 -26.33
CA LYS A 440 16.04 -12.82 -25.42
C LYS A 440 16.53 -11.70 -24.51
N SER A 441 16.21 -10.44 -24.80
CA SER A 441 16.48 -9.31 -23.90
C SER A 441 15.26 -8.91 -23.07
N MET A 442 14.11 -9.57 -23.27
CA MET A 442 12.86 -9.27 -22.58
C MET A 442 12.78 -9.99 -21.24
N TYR A 443 12.34 -9.28 -20.20
CA TYR A 443 12.19 -9.79 -18.83
C TYR A 443 10.78 -9.52 -18.30
N MET A 444 10.26 -10.48 -17.56
CA MET A 444 9.15 -10.28 -16.65
C MET A 444 9.49 -10.79 -15.26
N LEU A 445 8.88 -10.20 -14.24
CA LEU A 445 9.20 -10.43 -12.85
C LEU A 445 7.93 -10.86 -12.08
N ALA A 446 8.11 -11.62 -11.00
CA ALA A 446 7.05 -11.83 -10.02
C ALA A 446 7.64 -12.11 -8.64
N SER A 447 6.85 -11.91 -7.58
CA SER A 447 7.29 -12.30 -6.24
C SER A 447 7.38 -13.82 -6.06
N THR A 448 8.21 -14.28 -5.12
CA THR A 448 8.40 -15.70 -4.83
C THR A 448 7.11 -16.42 -4.42
N VAL A 449 6.15 -15.72 -3.83
CA VAL A 449 4.84 -16.26 -3.45
C VAL A 449 3.80 -16.21 -4.57
N SER A 450 4.05 -15.45 -5.63
CA SER A 450 3.18 -15.39 -6.80
C SER A 450 3.30 -16.64 -7.66
N SER A 451 2.22 -16.96 -8.37
CA SER A 451 2.19 -18.07 -9.32
C SER A 451 3.28 -17.92 -10.38
N LYS A 452 3.86 -19.05 -10.81
CA LYS A 452 4.92 -19.07 -11.83
C LYS A 452 4.35 -19.11 -13.25
N ILE A 453 3.17 -18.53 -13.46
CA ILE A 453 2.50 -18.54 -14.76
C ILE A 453 3.31 -17.78 -15.81
N LEU A 454 3.92 -16.66 -15.46
CA LEU A 454 4.82 -15.92 -16.35
C LEU A 454 6.06 -16.74 -16.72
N ARG A 455 6.58 -17.58 -15.80
CA ARG A 455 7.65 -18.54 -16.11
C ARG A 455 7.24 -19.56 -17.16
N ALA A 456 6.01 -20.07 -17.08
CA ALA A 456 5.49 -21.02 -18.07
C ALA A 456 5.37 -20.38 -19.46
N ILE A 457 4.90 -19.12 -19.51
CA ILE A 457 4.85 -18.34 -20.76
C ILE A 457 6.28 -18.08 -21.27
N ALA A 458 7.21 -17.69 -20.39
CA ALA A 458 8.62 -17.44 -20.71
C ALA A 458 9.29 -18.66 -21.35
N VAL A 459 9.13 -19.85 -20.77
CA VAL A 459 9.66 -21.11 -21.32
C VAL A 459 9.10 -21.40 -22.70
N LYS A 460 7.83 -21.04 -22.94
CA LYS A 460 7.18 -21.27 -24.23
C LYS A 460 7.61 -20.27 -25.30
N GLU A 461 7.79 -19.01 -24.93
CA GLU A 461 7.94 -17.90 -25.86
C GLU A 461 9.39 -17.39 -25.99
N GLY A 462 10.28 -17.76 -25.07
CA GLY A 462 11.72 -17.51 -25.13
C GLY A 462 12.23 -16.28 -24.39
N PHE A 463 11.38 -15.54 -23.67
CA PHE A 463 11.82 -14.42 -22.81
C PHE A 463 12.31 -14.90 -21.44
N HIS A 464 12.90 -14.00 -20.65
CA HIS A 464 13.40 -14.30 -19.31
C HIS A 464 12.35 -14.02 -18.23
N PHE A 465 12.27 -14.92 -17.26
CA PHE A 465 11.48 -14.71 -16.05
C PHE A 465 12.39 -14.75 -14.84
N GLU A 466 12.22 -13.78 -13.94
CA GLU A 466 12.95 -13.72 -12.68
C GLU A 466 11.98 -13.58 -11.49
N GLU A 467 12.39 -14.16 -10.36
CA GLU A 467 11.67 -14.07 -9.10
C GLU A 467 12.40 -13.14 -8.14
N THR A 468 11.65 -12.39 -7.35
CA THR A 468 12.19 -11.61 -6.24
C THR A 468 11.45 -11.90 -4.95
N LEU A 469 12.01 -11.49 -3.81
CA LEU A 469 11.27 -11.51 -2.54
C LEU A 469 9.97 -10.67 -2.64
N THR A 470 9.02 -10.98 -1.77
CA THR A 470 7.73 -10.27 -1.68
C THR A 470 7.90 -8.79 -1.35
N GLY A 471 7.15 -7.96 -2.07
CA GLY A 471 7.11 -6.51 -2.02
C GLY A 471 7.69 -5.87 -3.29
N PHE A 472 6.94 -4.95 -3.89
CA PHE A 472 7.36 -4.13 -5.03
C PHE A 472 8.73 -3.45 -4.89
N LYS A 473 9.19 -3.18 -3.67
CA LYS A 473 10.57 -2.75 -3.40
C LYS A 473 11.63 -3.65 -4.07
N TRP A 474 11.47 -4.97 -4.05
CA TRP A 474 12.45 -5.88 -4.62
C TRP A 474 12.34 -5.96 -6.13
N MET A 475 11.11 -6.07 -6.66
CA MET A 475 10.91 -6.09 -8.12
C MET A 475 11.26 -4.77 -8.78
N GLY A 476 10.94 -3.64 -8.17
CA GLY A 476 11.27 -2.31 -8.69
C GLY A 476 12.79 -2.11 -8.78
N ASN A 477 13.52 -2.43 -7.71
CA ASN A 477 14.99 -2.37 -7.74
C ASN A 477 15.58 -3.36 -8.74
N ARG A 478 15.02 -4.56 -8.87
CA ARG A 478 15.51 -5.54 -9.86
C ARG A 478 15.20 -5.11 -11.29
N ALA A 479 14.02 -4.56 -11.54
CA ALA A 479 13.62 -4.01 -12.83
C ALA A 479 14.57 -2.88 -13.25
N TYR A 480 14.87 -1.95 -12.33
CA TYR A 480 15.83 -0.88 -12.55
C TYR A 480 17.22 -1.41 -12.95
N GLN A 481 17.77 -2.37 -12.19
CA GLN A 481 19.07 -3.00 -12.52
C GLN A 481 19.08 -3.66 -13.90
N LEU A 482 17.99 -4.34 -14.27
CA LEU A 482 17.86 -4.98 -15.59
C LEU A 482 17.83 -3.93 -16.71
N ILE A 483 17.12 -2.82 -16.49
CA ILE A 483 17.06 -1.70 -17.45
C ILE A 483 18.45 -1.07 -17.62
N GLU A 484 19.21 -0.84 -16.55
CA GLU A 484 20.60 -0.35 -16.62
C GLU A 484 21.52 -1.30 -17.38
N GLN A 485 21.24 -2.61 -17.34
CA GLN A 485 21.95 -3.63 -18.11
C GLN A 485 21.50 -3.73 -19.58
N GLY A 486 20.69 -2.77 -20.05
CA GLY A 486 20.15 -2.74 -21.41
C GLY A 486 19.10 -3.81 -21.67
N LYS A 487 18.46 -4.36 -20.63
CA LYS A 487 17.36 -5.34 -20.77
C LYS A 487 16.02 -4.64 -20.86
N SER A 488 15.07 -5.30 -21.52
CA SER A 488 13.71 -4.82 -21.71
C SER A 488 12.78 -5.47 -20.67
N VAL A 489 12.57 -4.81 -19.53
CA VAL A 489 11.57 -5.27 -18.56
C VAL A 489 10.20 -4.81 -19.04
N GLN A 490 9.22 -5.72 -19.08
CA GLN A 490 7.89 -5.41 -19.62
C GLN A 490 6.79 -5.46 -18.56
N PHE A 491 6.96 -6.28 -17.53
CA PHE A 491 5.92 -6.46 -16.51
C PHE A 491 6.49 -7.07 -15.23
N ALA A 492 5.98 -6.60 -14.09
CA ALA A 492 6.14 -7.27 -12.81
C ALA A 492 4.80 -7.30 -12.05
N PHE A 493 4.53 -8.37 -11.31
CA PHE A 493 3.29 -8.46 -10.51
C PHE A 493 3.49 -9.17 -9.17
N GLU A 494 2.59 -8.86 -8.24
CA GLU A 494 2.37 -9.65 -7.02
C GLU A 494 0.96 -10.20 -6.99
N GLU A 495 0.80 -11.39 -6.43
CA GLU A 495 -0.50 -12.02 -6.21
C GLU A 495 -1.47 -11.17 -5.37
N ALA A 496 -0.93 -10.30 -4.51
CA ALA A 496 -1.66 -9.30 -3.73
C ALA A 496 -2.10 -8.09 -4.58
N ILE A 497 -2.57 -8.35 -5.80
CA ILE A 497 -3.20 -7.42 -6.76
C ILE A 497 -2.40 -6.15 -7.13
N GLY A 498 -1.09 -6.17 -6.90
CA GLY A 498 -0.18 -5.10 -7.31
C GLY A 498 0.50 -5.43 -8.64
N ASN A 499 0.71 -4.41 -9.48
CA ASN A 499 1.28 -4.54 -10.83
C ASN A 499 2.23 -3.37 -11.11
N LEU A 500 3.30 -3.61 -11.87
CA LEU A 500 4.27 -2.59 -12.28
C LEU A 500 4.54 -2.67 -13.78
N LEU A 501 4.46 -1.51 -14.42
CA LEU A 501 4.88 -1.28 -15.79
C LEU A 501 6.18 -0.45 -15.79
N PRO A 502 7.26 -0.91 -16.41
CA PRO A 502 8.58 -0.29 -16.22
C PRO A 502 8.78 1.11 -16.83
N ALA A 503 7.80 1.63 -17.57
CA ALA A 503 7.74 3.03 -18.00
C ALA A 503 7.93 4.05 -16.88
N THR A 504 7.68 3.64 -15.64
CA THR A 504 7.80 4.52 -14.48
C THR A 504 9.25 4.83 -14.11
N PHE A 505 10.24 4.19 -14.76
CA PHE A 505 11.67 4.41 -14.52
C PHE A 505 12.40 5.15 -15.65
N SER A 506 11.73 5.43 -16.77
CA SER A 506 12.34 5.98 -17.99
C SER A 506 12.39 7.50 -18.02
#